data_AF-A0A939KL21-F1
#
_entry.id   AF-A0A939KL21-F1
#
_cell.length_a   1.000
_cell.length_b   1.000
_cell.length_c   1.000
_cell.angle_alpha   90.00
_cell.angle_beta   90.00
_cell.angle_gamma   90.00
#
_symmetry.space_group_name_H-M   'P 1'
#
loop_
_entity.id
_entity.type
_entity.pdbx_description
1 polymer ?
#
loop_
_entity_poly.entity_id
_entity_poly.type
_entity_poly.pdbx_seq_one_letter_code
_entity_poly.pdbx_strand_id
1 'polypeptide(L)'
;MLAVHEVDRLGRNLLEGLVVLNDLFQRGIAVKVLTGIAAGEHIQRSFILDIALALSEDRRRDISAKTKNGLEAARRNGRVGGRRPVVDNDKRAAILARRERGESIRTIAADLGISIGVVHKTITQTTNQSQQTDQDPAQAAKRD
;
A
#
# COMPACT_ATOMS: atom_id res chain seq x y z
N MET A 1 10.54 -36.38 11.96
CA MET A 1 11.10 -35.23 12.71
C MET A 1 11.76 -34.30 11.71
N LEU A 2 11.40 -33.01 11.71
CA LEU A 2 11.94 -31.98 10.82
C LEU A 2 12.98 -31.15 11.60
N ALA A 3 14.15 -30.90 11.01
CA ALA A 3 15.16 -30.03 11.62
C ALA A 3 15.30 -28.74 10.81
N VAL A 4 15.27 -27.60 11.50
CA VAL A 4 15.45 -26.27 10.89
C VAL A 4 16.49 -25.48 11.68
N HIS A 5 17.26 -24.65 10.99
CA HIS A 5 18.27 -23.81 11.64
C HIS A 5 17.60 -22.78 12.56
N GLU A 6 16.68 -21.99 12.01
CA GLU A 6 15.88 -20.99 12.72
C GLU A 6 14.43 -21.03 12.25
N VAL A 7 13.51 -20.51 13.08
CA VAL A 7 12.06 -20.50 12.78
C VAL A 7 11.72 -19.65 11.57
N ASP A 8 12.47 -18.57 11.32
CA ASP A 8 12.24 -17.71 10.17
C ASP A 8 12.43 -18.44 8.82
N ARG A 9 13.15 -19.57 8.78
CA ARG A 9 13.30 -20.43 7.60
C ARG A 9 12.03 -21.19 7.22
N LEU A 10 11.05 -21.23 8.12
CA LEU A 10 9.73 -21.80 7.84
C LEU A 10 8.79 -20.81 7.14
N GLY A 11 9.18 -19.54 6.97
CA GLY A 11 8.35 -18.50 6.34
C GLY A 11 9.15 -17.37 5.74
N ARG A 12 8.50 -16.24 5.42
CA ARG A 12 9.20 -15.02 4.95
C ARG A 12 9.61 -14.09 6.09
N ASN A 13 9.10 -14.35 7.28
CA ASN A 13 9.39 -13.62 8.50
C ASN A 13 9.09 -14.52 9.71
N LEU A 14 9.52 -14.08 10.89
CA LEU A 14 9.34 -14.81 12.14
C LEU A 14 7.88 -15.19 12.43
N LEU A 15 6.92 -14.27 12.20
CA LEU A 15 5.50 -14.52 12.47
C LEU A 15 4.98 -15.66 11.59
N GLU A 16 5.26 -15.61 10.27
CA GLU A 16 4.93 -16.69 9.35
C GLU A 16 5.59 -18.01 9.75
N GLY A 17 6.87 -17.96 10.15
CA GLY A 17 7.60 -19.13 10.62
C GLY A 17 6.96 -19.78 11.85
N LEU A 18 6.51 -18.98 12.83
CA LEU A 18 5.83 -19.47 14.04
C LEU A 18 4.45 -20.05 13.72
N VAL A 19 3.72 -19.48 12.75
CA VAL A 19 2.44 -20.02 12.28
C VAL A 19 2.63 -21.39 11.62
N VAL A 20 3.63 -21.53 10.74
CA VAL A 20 3.95 -22.82 10.10
C VAL A 20 4.39 -23.84 11.15
N LEU A 21 5.21 -23.42 12.11
CA LEU A 21 5.64 -24.27 13.21
C LEU A 21 4.44 -24.80 14.02
N ASN A 22 3.44 -23.96 14.30
CA ASN A 22 2.21 -24.37 14.99
C ASN A 22 1.36 -25.35 14.15
N ASP A 23 1.23 -25.14 12.84
CA ASP A 23 0.52 -26.07 11.94
C ASP A 23 1.19 -27.45 11.91
N LEU A 24 2.53 -27.51 11.90
CA LEU A 24 3.28 -28.76 11.98
C LEU A 24 2.99 -29.53 13.28
N PHE A 25 2.84 -28.83 14.41
CA PHE A 25 2.46 -29.48 15.67
C PHE A 25 1.03 -30.02 15.67
N GLN A 26 0.08 -29.28 15.09
CA GLN A 26 -1.30 -29.77 14.97
C GLN A 26 -1.39 -31.05 14.12
N ARG A 27 -0.42 -31.25 13.22
CA ARG A 27 -0.25 -32.47 12.41
C ARG A 27 0.57 -33.57 13.09
N GLY A 28 1.02 -33.36 14.33
CA GLY A 28 1.85 -34.31 15.08
C GLY A 28 3.29 -34.43 14.58
N ILE A 29 3.79 -33.45 13.82
CA ILE A 29 5.15 -33.46 13.28
C ILE A 29 6.09 -32.81 14.28
N ALA A 30 7.01 -33.58 14.85
CA ALA A 30 8.07 -33.06 15.71
C ALA A 30 9.07 -32.20 14.92
N VAL A 31 9.37 -31.00 15.43
CA VAL A 31 10.30 -30.03 14.82
C VAL A 31 11.43 -29.70 15.79
N LYS A 32 12.68 -29.79 15.32
CA LYS A 32 13.88 -29.37 16.04
C LYS A 32 14.39 -28.06 15.45
N VAL A 33 14.47 -27.03 16.27
CA VAL A 33 15.03 -25.74 15.90
C VAL A 33 16.42 -25.63 16.53
N LEU A 34 17.44 -25.33 15.72
CA LEU A 34 18.83 -25.32 16.18
C LEU A 34 19.19 -24.04 16.94
N THR A 35 18.69 -22.88 16.50
CA THR A 35 19.03 -21.57 17.07
C THR A 35 17.82 -20.62 17.12
N GLY A 36 17.97 -19.51 17.84
CA GLY A 36 16.95 -18.46 17.96
C GLY A 36 15.95 -18.65 19.11
N ILE A 37 14.91 -17.82 19.11
CA ILE A 37 13.92 -17.70 20.19
C ILE A 37 13.05 -18.94 20.42
N ALA A 38 12.97 -19.84 19.45
CA ALA A 38 12.31 -21.13 19.62
C ALA A 38 13.30 -22.29 19.50
N ALA A 39 14.57 -22.11 19.82
CA ALA A 39 15.54 -23.21 19.84
C ALA A 39 15.05 -24.36 20.75
N GLY A 40 15.24 -25.59 20.32
CA GLY A 40 14.81 -26.79 21.05
C GLY A 40 14.04 -27.80 20.19
N GLU A 41 13.68 -28.91 20.83
CA GLU A 41 12.81 -29.93 20.25
C GLU A 41 11.37 -29.66 20.67
N HIS A 42 10.51 -29.50 19.67
CA HIS A 42 9.10 -29.20 19.86
C HIS A 42 8.27 -30.33 19.27
N ILE A 43 7.53 -31.00 20.14
CA ILE A 43 6.68 -32.14 19.79
C ILE A 43 5.20 -31.74 19.87
N GLN A 44 4.89 -30.70 20.65
CA GLN A 44 3.54 -30.21 20.89
C GLN A 44 3.56 -28.68 21.01
N ARG A 45 2.37 -28.08 20.88
CA ARG A 45 2.16 -26.65 21.12
C ARG A 45 2.61 -26.30 22.54
N SER A 46 3.61 -25.44 22.67
CA SER A 46 4.14 -25.00 23.96
C SER A 46 3.69 -23.57 24.26
N PHE A 47 3.55 -23.23 25.54
CA PHE A 47 3.24 -21.85 25.97
C PHE A 47 4.24 -20.82 25.43
N ILE A 48 5.49 -21.24 25.21
CA ILE A 48 6.56 -20.43 24.62
C ILE A 48 6.21 -20.05 23.17
N LEU A 49 5.62 -20.96 22.40
CA LEU A 49 5.15 -20.68 21.04
C LEU A 49 4.03 -19.64 21.03
N ASP A 50 3.09 -19.74 21.98
CA ASP A 50 1.96 -18.81 22.09
C ASP A 50 2.42 -17.39 22.43
N ILE A 51 3.36 -17.26 23.38
CA ILE A 51 4.00 -15.98 23.69
C ILE A 51 4.77 -15.46 22.47
N ALA A 52 5.57 -16.31 21.82
CA ALA A 52 6.36 -15.91 20.67
C ALA A 52 5.46 -15.43 19.51
N LEU A 53 4.31 -16.08 19.30
CA LEU A 53 3.33 -15.69 18.30
C LEU A 53 2.70 -14.33 18.64
N ALA A 54 2.23 -14.16 19.87
CA ALA A 54 1.64 -12.90 20.35
C ALA A 54 2.64 -11.73 20.25
N LEU A 55 3.90 -11.95 20.64
CA LEU A 55 4.97 -10.94 20.58
C LEU A 55 5.34 -10.60 19.13
N SER A 56 5.38 -11.59 18.24
CA SER A 56 5.68 -11.37 16.82
C SER A 56 4.58 -10.54 16.14
N GLU A 57 3.33 -10.79 16.50
CA GLU A 57 2.19 -10.03 16.01
C GLU A 57 2.19 -8.60 16.54
N ASP A 58 2.52 -8.40 17.82
CA ASP A 58 2.67 -7.08 18.43
C ASP A 58 3.78 -6.25 17.77
N ARG A 59 4.94 -6.86 17.55
CA ARG A 59 6.06 -6.21 16.87
C ARG A 59 5.70 -5.79 15.44
N ARG A 60 4.96 -6.63 14.71
CA ARG A 60 4.48 -6.28 13.36
C ARG A 60 3.51 -5.09 13.41
N ARG A 61 2.60 -5.05 14.40
CA ARG A 61 1.68 -3.93 14.61
C ARG A 61 2.44 -2.65 14.95
N ASP A 62 3.42 -2.71 15.84
CA ASP A 62 4.26 -1.56 16.23
C ASP A 62 5.05 -0.97 15.05
N ILE A 63 5.71 -1.82 14.25
CA ILE A 63 6.41 -1.38 13.03
C ILE A 63 5.45 -0.64 12.10
N SER A 64 4.27 -1.23 11.84
CA SER A 64 3.27 -0.60 10.98
C SER A 64 2.77 0.73 11.54
N ALA A 65 2.53 0.82 12.85
CA ALA A 65 2.07 2.03 13.51
C ALA A 65 3.11 3.15 13.39
N LYS A 66 4.39 2.85 13.63
CA LYS A 66 5.49 3.81 13.47
C LYS A 66 5.60 4.34 12.03
N THR A 67 5.45 3.48 11.03
CA THR A 67 5.44 3.91 9.62
C THR A 67 4.27 4.85 9.33
N LYS A 68 3.06 4.53 9.80
CA LYS A 68 1.88 5.38 9.62
C LYS A 68 2.05 6.74 10.29
N ASN A 69 2.53 6.76 11.54
CA ASN A 69 2.81 8.00 12.26
C ASN A 69 3.84 8.86 11.53
N GLY A 70 4.89 8.26 10.97
CA GLY A 70 5.88 8.95 10.14
C GLY A 70 5.29 9.52 8.85
N LEU A 71 4.43 8.76 8.17
CA LEU A 71 3.73 9.23 6.96
C LEU A 71 2.76 10.38 7.26
N GLU A 72 2.04 10.32 8.38
CA GLU A 72 1.15 11.39 8.83
C GLU A 72 1.93 12.66 9.16
N ALA A 73 3.04 12.55 9.88
CA ALA A 73 3.93 13.68 10.16
C ALA A 73 4.49 14.29 8.87
N ALA A 74 4.94 13.47 7.92
CA ALA A 74 5.39 13.95 6.61
C ALA A 74 4.27 14.68 5.85
N ARG A 75 3.05 14.15 5.88
CA ARG A 75 1.87 14.76 5.25
C ARG A 75 1.51 16.11 5.88
N ARG A 76 1.58 16.25 7.21
CA ARG A 76 1.40 17.55 7.90
C ARG A 76 2.44 18.58 7.45
N ASN A 77 3.66 18.14 7.15
CA ASN A 77 4.72 18.97 6.60
C ASN A 77 4.63 19.17 5.08
N GLY A 78 3.48 18.87 4.46
CA GLY A 78 3.23 19.06 3.03
C GLY A 78 3.88 18.02 2.10
N ARG A 79 4.57 17.00 2.64
CA ARG A 79 5.16 15.92 1.85
C ARG A 79 4.16 14.79 1.71
N VAL A 80 3.44 14.77 0.59
CA VAL A 80 2.58 13.65 0.20
C VAL A 80 3.43 12.67 -0.62
N GLY A 81 3.70 11.49 -0.07
CA GLY A 81 4.40 10.41 -0.77
C GLY A 81 3.57 9.82 -1.94
N GLY A 82 4.17 8.88 -2.67
CA GLY A 82 3.53 8.21 -3.81
C GLY A 82 4.13 8.59 -5.17
N ARG A 83 3.59 8.01 -6.24
CA ARG A 83 4.04 8.30 -7.61
C ARG A 83 3.69 9.73 -7.99
N ARG A 84 4.68 10.50 -8.45
CA ARG A 84 4.45 11.86 -8.97
C ARG A 84 3.47 11.82 -10.15
N PRO A 85 2.55 12.80 -10.28
CA PRO A 85 1.66 12.89 -11.44
C PRO A 85 2.45 12.90 -12.75
N VAL A 86 1.98 12.12 -13.72
CA VAL A 86 2.59 12.04 -15.07
C VAL A 86 2.21 13.25 -15.93
N VAL A 87 1.09 13.89 -15.59
CA VAL A 87 0.55 15.08 -16.25
C VAL A 87 0.82 16.27 -15.35
N ASP A 88 1.67 17.17 -15.82
CA ASP A 88 1.87 18.51 -15.28
C ASP A 88 0.76 19.46 -15.79
N ASN A 89 0.80 20.71 -15.34
CA ASN A 89 -0.20 21.72 -15.74
C ASN A 89 -0.14 22.00 -17.24
N ASP A 90 1.03 21.98 -17.85
CA ASP A 90 1.22 22.27 -19.28
C ASP A 90 0.64 21.16 -20.15
N LYS A 91 0.90 19.90 -19.80
CA LYS A 91 0.28 18.73 -20.44
C LYS A 91 -1.22 18.73 -20.24
N ARG A 92 -1.71 19.13 -19.06
CA ARG A 92 -3.15 19.26 -18.82
C ARG A 92 -3.77 20.29 -19.76
N ALA A 93 -3.17 21.48 -19.87
CA ALA A 93 -3.63 22.52 -20.78
C ALA A 93 -3.60 22.06 -22.24
N ALA A 94 -2.51 21.38 -22.66
CA ALA A 94 -2.38 20.83 -23.99
C ALA A 94 -3.47 19.79 -24.30
N ILE A 95 -3.74 18.86 -23.39
CA ILE A 95 -4.81 17.85 -23.53
C ILE A 95 -6.17 18.52 -23.76
N LEU A 96 -6.52 19.52 -22.95
CA LEU A 96 -7.81 20.19 -23.01
C LEU A 96 -7.95 20.99 -24.31
N ALA A 97 -6.94 21.78 -24.67
CA ALA A 97 -6.95 22.57 -25.91
C ALA A 97 -7.02 21.68 -27.16
N ARG A 98 -6.30 20.54 -27.19
CA ARG A 98 -6.40 19.56 -28.29
C ARG A 98 -7.78 18.92 -28.35
N ARG A 99 -8.38 18.64 -27.19
CA ARG A 99 -9.72 18.05 -27.11
C ARG A 99 -10.81 19.01 -27.59
N GLU A 100 -10.70 20.30 -27.25
CA GLU A 100 -11.61 21.36 -27.72
C GLU A 100 -11.57 21.52 -29.24
N ARG A 101 -10.40 21.29 -29.86
CA ARG A 101 -10.26 21.22 -31.33
C ARG A 101 -10.85 19.96 -31.97
N GLY A 102 -11.44 19.05 -31.18
CA GLY A 102 -12.06 17.83 -31.68
C GLY A 102 -11.10 16.67 -31.94
N GLU A 103 -9.83 16.77 -31.52
CA GLU A 103 -8.86 15.70 -31.73
C GLU A 103 -9.22 14.42 -30.95
N SER A 104 -8.88 13.26 -31.54
CA SER A 104 -9.16 11.97 -30.91
C SER A 104 -8.28 11.76 -29.68
N ILE A 105 -8.83 11.14 -28.63
CA ILE A 105 -8.09 10.83 -27.39
C ILE A 105 -6.83 10.01 -27.69
N ARG A 106 -6.89 9.11 -28.68
CA ARG A 106 -5.77 8.25 -29.08
C ARG A 106 -4.64 9.06 -29.73
N THR A 107 -4.98 10.04 -30.57
CA THR A 107 -4.02 10.95 -31.20
C THR A 107 -3.33 11.80 -30.13
N ILE A 108 -4.10 12.41 -29.23
CA ILE A 108 -3.58 13.23 -28.13
C ILE A 108 -2.63 12.43 -27.24
N ALA A 109 -3.00 11.18 -26.91
CA ALA A 109 -2.19 10.28 -26.10
C ALA A 109 -0.84 9.94 -26.75
N ALA A 110 -0.85 9.60 -28.05
CA ALA A 110 0.34 9.24 -28.80
C ALA A 110 1.32 10.42 -28.88
N ASP A 111 0.83 11.61 -29.24
CA ASP A 111 1.66 12.80 -29.44
C ASP A 111 2.29 13.31 -28.14
N LEU A 112 1.55 13.20 -27.02
CA LEU A 112 2.02 13.67 -25.71
C LEU A 112 2.77 12.59 -24.92
N GLY A 113 2.93 11.38 -25.49
CA GLY A 113 3.65 10.28 -24.86
C GLY A 113 3.01 9.80 -23.54
N ILE A 114 1.69 9.90 -23.42
CA ILE A 114 0.94 9.53 -22.21
C ILE A 114 -0.12 8.48 -22.52
N SER A 115 -0.44 7.63 -21.54
CA SER A 115 -1.45 6.58 -21.76
C SER A 115 -2.83 7.18 -22.05
N ILE A 116 -3.62 6.51 -22.88
CA ILE A 116 -5.02 6.88 -23.20
C ILE A 116 -5.85 7.07 -21.92
N GLY A 117 -5.68 6.20 -20.93
CA GLY A 117 -6.40 6.29 -19.66
C GLY A 117 -6.10 7.56 -18.87
N VAL A 118 -4.88 8.08 -18.98
CA VAL A 118 -4.49 9.37 -18.36
C VAL A 118 -5.17 10.54 -19.06
N VAL A 119 -5.17 10.57 -20.40
CA VAL A 119 -5.86 11.61 -21.18
C VAL A 119 -7.35 11.62 -20.88
N HIS A 120 -7.98 10.44 -20.91
CA HIS A 120 -9.40 10.28 -20.60
C HIS A 120 -9.72 10.76 -19.18
N LYS A 121 -8.93 10.33 -18.19
CA LYS A 121 -9.08 10.77 -16.79
C LYS A 121 -8.97 12.28 -16.65
N THR A 122 -8.00 12.91 -17.31
CA THR A 122 -7.82 14.38 -17.26
C THR A 122 -9.03 15.12 -17.82
N ILE A 123 -9.59 14.65 -18.95
CA ILE A 123 -10.79 15.24 -19.56
C ILE A 123 -11.99 15.08 -18.60
N THR A 124 -12.27 13.87 -18.12
CA THR A 124 -13.39 13.60 -17.21
C THR A 124 -13.28 14.39 -15.90
N GLN A 125 -12.08 14.52 -15.33
CA GLN A 125 -11.88 15.31 -14.11
C GLN A 125 -12.15 16.79 -14.33
N THR A 126 -11.78 17.36 -15.49
CA THR A 126 -12.12 18.75 -15.82
C THR A 126 -13.63 18.91 -16.03
N THR A 127 -14.30 18.00 -16.73
CA THR A 127 -15.76 18.05 -16.93
C THR A 127 -16.54 18.01 -15.61
N ASN A 128 -16.12 17.15 -14.68
CA ASN A 128 -16.75 17.06 -13.36
C ASN A 128 -16.48 18.32 -12.51
N GLN A 129 -15.32 18.97 -12.66
CA GLN A 129 -15.01 20.24 -11.97
C GLN A 129 -15.89 21.39 -12.48
N SER A 130 -16.12 21.50 -13.79
CA SER A 130 -17.05 22.49 -14.35
C SER A 130 -18.49 22.28 -13.88
N GLN A 131 -18.99 21.04 -13.85
CA GLN A 131 -20.36 20.75 -13.42
C GLN A 131 -20.61 21.00 -11.92
N GLN A 132 -19.59 20.81 -11.08
CA GLN A 132 -19.68 21.12 -9.64
C GLN A 132 -19.74 22.63 -9.36
N THR A 133 -19.19 23.46 -10.26
CA THR A 133 -19.13 24.92 -10.09
C THR A 133 -20.44 25.58 -10.51
N ASP A 134 -21.16 24.99 -11.48
CA ASP A 134 -22.46 25.48 -11.95
C ASP A 134 -23.64 25.08 -11.02
N GLN A 135 -23.48 24.06 -10.16
CA GLN A 135 -24.54 23.55 -9.26
C GLN A 135 -24.60 24.25 -7.89
N ASP A 136 -23.68 25.15 -7.56
CA ASP A 136 -23.68 25.86 -6.27
C ASP A 136 -23.45 27.39 -6.44
N PRO A 137 -24.43 28.14 -6.99
CA PRO A 137 -24.34 29.59 -7.13
C PRO A 137 -24.37 30.35 -5.78
N ALA A 138 -24.56 29.65 -4.64
CA ALA A 138 -24.81 30.27 -3.33
C ALA A 138 -23.55 30.75 -2.56
N GLN A 139 -22.34 30.43 -3.03
CA GLN A 139 -21.10 30.78 -2.29
C GLN A 139 -20.39 32.05 -2.79
N ALA A 140 -20.78 32.62 -3.94
CA ALA A 140 -20.17 33.85 -4.47
C ALA A 140 -20.63 35.14 -3.76
N ALA A 141 -21.74 35.12 -3.02
CA ALA A 141 -22.36 36.32 -2.42
C ALA A 141 -22.00 36.56 -0.92
N LYS A 142 -20.96 35.91 -0.39
CA LYS A 142 -20.57 36.03 1.05
C LYS A 142 -19.21 36.67 1.29
N ARG A 143 -18.68 37.35 0.28
CA ARG A 143 -17.44 38.14 0.35
C ARG A 143 -17.68 39.53 -0.25
N ASP A 144 -18.61 40.27 0.33
CA ASP A 144 -18.64 41.73 0.35
C ASP A 144 -18.98 42.18 1.77
#